data_AF-A0A521TY05-F1
#
_entry.id   AF-A0A521TY05-F1
#
_cell.length_a   1.000
_cell.length_b   1.000
_cell.length_c   1.000
_cell.angle_alpha   90.00
_cell.angle_beta   90.00
_cell.angle_gamma   90.00
#
_symmetry.space_group_name_H-M   'P 1'
#
loop_
_entity.id
_entity.type
_entity.pdbx_description
1 polymer ?
#
loop_
_entity_poly.entity_id
_entity_poly.type
_entity_poly.pdbx_seq_one_letter_code
_entity_poly.pdbx_strand_id
1 'polypeptide(L)'
;MPLTIVAPWVLFFGFVNTHQRHARSFEGASPYVELALNISTALGALVGLGLMIFYGTQTAWYWPIVLFAVGSFLGGIVFALLGHWLGALPLSLLSFVGWPASAVWLLTMIRDLQP
;
A
#
# COMPACT_ATOMS: atom_id res chain seq x y z
N MET A 1 13.82 -13.99 -6.67
CA MET A 1 13.05 -12.79 -6.27
C MET A 1 14.00 -11.87 -5.51
N PRO A 2 14.17 -10.61 -5.88
CA PRO A 2 14.85 -9.69 -4.97
C PRO A 2 13.94 -9.53 -3.75
N LEU A 3 14.35 -10.06 -2.60
CA LEU A 3 13.67 -9.86 -1.32
C LEU A 3 13.45 -8.36 -1.03
N THR A 4 14.24 -7.50 -1.67
CA THR A 4 14.15 -6.05 -1.65
C THR A 4 12.80 -5.50 -2.12
N ILE A 5 12.04 -6.19 -2.99
CA ILE A 5 10.71 -5.76 -3.47
C ILE A 5 9.63 -5.88 -2.38
N VAL A 6 9.82 -6.76 -1.41
CA VAL A 6 8.85 -6.98 -0.33
C VAL A 6 8.72 -5.73 0.55
N ALA A 7 9.82 -5.03 0.82
CA ALA A 7 9.80 -3.84 1.68
C ALA A 7 8.94 -2.68 1.14
N PRO A 8 9.15 -2.16 -0.10
CA PRO A 8 8.28 -1.14 -0.66
C PRO A 8 6.84 -1.62 -0.82
N TRP A 9 6.63 -2.91 -1.09
CA TRP A 9 5.29 -3.48 -1.17
C TRP A 9 4.54 -3.48 0.18
N VAL A 10 5.22 -3.85 1.26
CA VAL A 10 4.69 -3.79 2.63
C VAL A 10 4.35 -2.36 3.02
N LEU A 11 5.21 -1.40 2.70
CA LEU A 11 4.96 0.02 2.93
C LEU A 11 3.73 0.49 2.14
N PHE A 12 3.68 0.19 0.84
CA PHE A 12 2.56 0.54 -0.03
C PHE A 12 1.24 0.00 0.50
N PHE A 13 1.15 -1.30 0.76
CA PHE A 13 -0.06 -1.92 1.30
C PHE A 13 -0.43 -1.36 2.66
N GLY A 14 0.56 -1.15 3.54
CA GLY A 14 0.34 -0.60 4.87
C GLY A 14 -0.23 0.82 4.85
N PHE A 15 0.29 1.69 3.99
CA PHE A 15 -0.22 3.06 3.85
C PHE A 15 -1.64 3.10 3.27
N VAL A 16 -1.92 2.32 2.23
CA VAL A 16 -3.28 2.21 1.63
C VAL A 16 -4.27 1.64 2.64
N ASN A 17 -3.90 0.57 3.35
CA ASN A 17 -4.75 -0.05 4.37
C ASN A 17 -5.02 0.92 5.55
N THR A 18 -4.08 1.80 5.87
CA THR A 18 -4.30 2.84 6.87
C THR A 18 -5.41 3.81 6.46
N HIS A 19 -5.49 4.24 5.19
CA HIS A 19 -6.62 5.05 4.72
C HIS A 19 -7.93 4.27 4.80
N GLN A 20 -7.94 3.00 4.42
CA GLN A 20 -9.11 2.14 4.55
C GLN A 20 -9.58 1.99 6.00
N ARG A 21 -8.67 1.79 6.95
CA ARG A 21 -9.00 1.69 8.39
C ARG A 21 -9.49 3.02 8.95
N HIS A 22 -8.82 4.12 8.60
CA HIS A 22 -9.22 5.43 9.07
C HIS A 22 -10.60 5.83 8.53
N ALA A 23 -10.88 5.57 7.25
CA ALA A 23 -12.21 5.81 6.68
C ALA A 23 -13.31 5.07 7.43
N ARG A 24 -13.06 3.80 7.82
CA ARG A 24 -14.01 2.99 8.61
C ARG A 24 -14.26 3.53 10.01
N SER A 25 -13.28 4.17 10.63
CA SER A 25 -13.38 4.72 11.98
C SER A 25 -13.73 6.21 12.02
N PHE A 26 -13.95 6.85 10.87
CA PHE A 26 -14.15 8.30 10.80
C PHE A 26 -15.56 8.75 11.19
N GLU A 27 -16.52 7.82 11.21
CA GLU A 27 -17.91 8.00 11.68
C GLU A 27 -18.61 9.28 11.15
N GLY A 28 -18.26 9.73 9.94
CA GLY A 28 -18.85 10.90 9.31
C GLY A 28 -18.44 12.25 9.90
N ALA A 29 -17.35 12.33 10.68
CA ALA A 29 -16.89 13.57 11.32
C ALA A 29 -16.63 14.73 10.32
N SER A 30 -16.25 14.40 9.08
CA SER A 30 -16.14 15.36 7.96
C SER A 30 -16.31 14.65 6.61
N PRO A 31 -17.32 15.02 5.82
CA PRO A 31 -17.59 14.35 4.54
C PRO A 31 -16.45 14.52 3.53
N TYR A 32 -15.74 15.66 3.59
CA TYR A 32 -14.61 15.94 2.68
C TYR A 32 -13.39 15.08 2.97
N VAL A 33 -13.09 14.85 4.25
CA VAL A 33 -11.95 14.02 4.65
C VAL A 33 -12.23 12.56 4.34
N GLU A 34 -13.44 12.07 4.65
CA GLU A 34 -13.85 10.71 4.31
C GLU A 34 -13.79 10.45 2.80
N LEU A 35 -14.28 11.39 1.99
CA LEU A 35 -14.18 11.32 0.54
C LEU A 35 -12.71 11.25 0.07
N ALA A 36 -11.84 12.09 0.63
CA ALA A 36 -10.41 12.08 0.29
C ALA A 36 -9.74 10.73 0.64
N LEU A 37 -10.07 10.15 1.79
CA LEU A 37 -9.57 8.83 2.21
C LEU A 37 -10.06 7.72 1.27
N ASN A 38 -11.32 7.75 0.87
CA ASN A 38 -11.90 6.77 -0.05
C ASN A 38 -11.31 6.88 -1.45
N ILE A 39 -11.15 8.10 -1.98
CA ILE A 39 -10.49 8.34 -3.27
C ILE A 39 -9.04 7.84 -3.22
N SER A 40 -8.30 8.20 -2.18
CA SER A 40 -6.91 7.76 -2.00
C SER A 40 -6.80 6.23 -1.92
N THR A 41 -7.70 5.58 -1.19
CA THR A 41 -7.76 4.11 -1.09
C THR A 41 -8.06 3.48 -2.45
N ALA A 42 -9.02 4.02 -3.20
CA ALA A 42 -9.39 3.53 -4.53
C ALA A 42 -8.23 3.68 -5.53
N LEU A 43 -7.58 4.84 -5.57
CA LEU A 43 -6.39 5.08 -6.40
C LEU A 43 -5.24 4.16 -6.01
N GLY A 44 -4.99 4.01 -4.71
CA GLY A 44 -4.00 3.06 -4.19
C GLY A 44 -4.31 1.63 -4.63
N ALA A 45 -5.56 1.17 -4.55
CA ALA A 45 -5.93 -0.17 -5.01
C ALA A 45 -5.70 -0.35 -6.53
N LEU A 46 -6.07 0.65 -7.34
CA LEU A 46 -5.85 0.62 -8.79
C LEU A 46 -4.36 0.58 -9.15
N VAL A 47 -3.54 1.40 -8.48
CA VAL A 47 -2.08 1.41 -8.65
C VAL A 47 -1.49 0.07 -8.20
N GLY A 48 -1.95 -0.48 -7.09
CA GLY A 48 -1.50 -1.78 -6.57
C GLY A 48 -1.79 -2.92 -7.55
N LEU A 49 -2.98 -2.92 -8.15
CA LEU A 49 -3.36 -3.88 -9.19
C LEU A 49 -2.47 -3.72 -10.44
N GLY A 50 -2.26 -2.49 -10.91
CA GLY A 50 -1.38 -2.21 -12.04
C GLY A 50 0.05 -2.67 -11.81
N LEU A 51 0.60 -2.40 -10.62
CA LEU A 51 1.93 -2.85 -10.22
C LEU A 51 2.03 -4.38 -10.13
N MET A 52 0.98 -5.07 -9.67
CA MET A 52 0.95 -6.53 -9.65
C MET A 52 0.96 -7.14 -11.05
N ILE A 53 0.16 -6.58 -11.95
CA ILE A 53 0.12 -7.01 -13.34
C ILE A 53 1.48 -6.78 -13.99
N PHE A 54 2.06 -5.59 -13.81
CA PHE A 54 3.38 -5.27 -14.36
C PHE A 54 4.47 -6.16 -13.77
N TYR A 55 4.47 -6.41 -12.46
CA TYR A 55 5.39 -7.35 -11.83
C TYR A 55 5.26 -8.77 -12.38
N GLY A 56 4.02 -9.21 -12.65
CA GLY A 56 3.73 -10.51 -13.24
C GLY A 56 4.24 -10.67 -14.67
N THR A 57 4.36 -9.59 -15.44
CA THR A 57 4.97 -9.67 -16.78
C THR A 57 6.49 -9.76 -16.75
N GLN A 58 7.13 -9.40 -15.63
CA GLN A 58 8.59 -9.46 -15.46
C GLN A 58 9.07 -10.71 -14.69
N THR A 59 8.16 -11.50 -14.12
CA THR A 59 8.50 -12.61 -13.22
C THR A 59 7.65 -13.86 -13.48
N ALA A 60 7.94 -14.96 -12.77
CA ALA A 60 7.09 -16.14 -12.84
C ALA A 60 5.67 -15.84 -12.31
N TRP A 61 4.66 -16.49 -12.92
CA TRP A 61 3.23 -16.22 -12.73
C TRP A 61 2.74 -16.24 -11.27
N TYR A 62 3.39 -17.00 -10.39
CA TYR A 62 3.00 -17.14 -8.98
C TYR A 62 3.57 -16.03 -8.09
N TRP A 63 4.62 -15.31 -8.51
CA TRP A 63 5.27 -14.31 -7.67
C TRP A 63 4.37 -13.13 -7.28
N PRO A 64 3.50 -12.59 -8.16
CA PRO A 64 2.53 -11.59 -7.76
C PRO A 64 1.62 -12.05 -6.60
N ILE A 65 1.18 -13.31 -6.62
CA ILE A 65 0.32 -13.88 -5.57
C ILE A 65 1.08 -13.98 -4.25
N VAL A 66 2.33 -14.46 -4.29
CA VAL A 66 3.20 -14.56 -3.10
C VAL A 66 3.46 -13.16 -2.52
N LEU A 67 3.80 -12.19 -3.36
CA LEU A 67 4.05 -10.82 -2.95
C LEU A 67 2.81 -10.19 -2.33
N PHE A 68 1.63 -10.37 -2.94
CA PHE A 68 0.35 -9.92 -2.39
C PHE A 68 0.08 -10.53 -1.01
N ALA A 69 0.21 -11.86 -0.86
CA ALA A 69 -0.06 -12.54 0.40
C ALA A 69 0.88 -12.10 1.54
N VAL A 70 2.18 -12.10 1.28
CA VAL A 70 3.21 -11.71 2.26
C VAL A 70 3.09 -10.22 2.59
N GLY A 71 2.95 -9.36 1.58
CA GLY A 71 2.83 -7.92 1.75
C GLY A 71 1.59 -7.50 2.52
N SER A 72 0.43 -8.08 2.19
CA SER A 72 -0.82 -7.78 2.87
C SER A 72 -0.78 -8.22 4.33
N PHE A 73 -0.20 -9.39 4.62
CA PHE A 73 -0.06 -9.90 5.98
C PHE A 73 0.89 -9.03 6.81
N LEU A 74 2.12 -8.80 6.32
CA LEU A 74 3.13 -8.01 7.04
C LEU A 74 2.72 -6.54 7.15
N GLY A 75 2.24 -5.93 6.06
CA GLY A 75 1.78 -4.54 6.05
C GLY A 75 0.57 -4.34 6.97
N GLY A 76 -0.35 -5.30 7.00
CA GLY A 76 -1.48 -5.31 7.92
C GLY A 76 -1.04 -5.25 9.37
N ILE A 77 -0.14 -6.16 9.79
CA ILE A 77 0.38 -6.24 11.16
C ILE A 77 1.18 -4.98 11.52
N VAL A 78 2.19 -4.63 10.71
CA VAL A 78 3.09 -3.50 11.00
C VAL A 78 2.30 -2.21 11.14
N PHE A 79 1.40 -1.92 10.20
CA PHE A 79 0.66 -0.66 10.25
C PHE A 79 -0.51 -0.67 11.25
N ALA A 80 -1.03 -1.84 11.62
CA ALA A 80 -1.98 -1.93 12.74
C ALA A 80 -1.28 -1.56 14.07
N LEU A 81 -0.07 -2.10 14.29
CA LEU A 81 0.75 -1.75 15.44
C LEU A 81 1.12 -0.27 15.41
N LEU A 82 1.60 0.26 14.27
CA LEU A 82 1.90 1.69 14.14
C LEU A 82 0.68 2.57 14.41
N GLY A 83 -0.50 2.15 13.95
CA GLY A 83 -1.75 2.86 14.21
C GLY A 83 -2.11 2.93 15.69
N HIS A 84 -1.76 1.90 16.47
CA HIS A 84 -1.92 1.89 17.92
C HIS A 84 -1.00 2.93 18.61
N TRP A 85 0.24 3.08 18.14
CA TRP A 85 1.22 3.99 18.76
C TRP A 85 1.10 5.45 18.30
N LEU A 86 0.88 5.69 17.00
CA LEU A 86 0.87 7.03 16.39
C LEU A 86 -0.54 7.64 16.31
N GLY A 87 -1.58 6.82 16.43
CA GLY A 87 -2.96 7.21 16.17
C GLY A 87 -3.31 7.24 14.68
N ALA A 88 -4.62 7.22 14.39
CA ALA A 88 -5.13 7.11 13.02
C ALA A 88 -4.83 8.36 12.17
N LEU A 89 -4.99 9.56 12.74
CA LEU A 89 -4.85 10.81 11.99
C LEU A 89 -3.42 11.06 11.49
N PRO A 90 -2.36 11.05 12.34
CA PRO A 90 -1.00 11.29 11.87
C PRO A 90 -0.55 10.24 10.86
N LEU A 91 -0.86 8.95 11.12
CA LEU A 91 -0.50 7.87 10.21
C LEU A 91 -1.21 8.01 8.86
N SER A 92 -2.47 8.45 8.86
CA SER A 92 -3.23 8.71 7.64
C SER A 92 -2.71 9.91 6.84
N LEU A 93 -2.23 10.95 7.51
CA LEU A 93 -1.59 12.09 6.84
C LEU A 93 -0.29 11.65 6.17
N LEU A 94 0.53 10.87 6.88
CA LEU A 94 1.74 10.26 6.30
C LEU A 94 1.40 9.35 5.13
N SER A 95 0.31 8.57 5.22
CA SER A 95 -0.13 7.68 4.14
C SER A 95 -0.41 8.39 2.82
N PHE A 96 -0.89 9.64 2.81
CA PHE A 96 -1.16 10.38 1.56
C PHE A 96 0.09 10.56 0.70
N VAL A 97 1.27 10.64 1.32
CA VAL A 97 2.56 10.75 0.61
C VAL A 97 3.29 9.40 0.59
N GLY A 98 3.08 8.58 1.62
CA GLY A 98 3.73 7.29 1.80
C GLY A 98 3.35 6.28 0.73
N TRP A 99 2.06 6.13 0.41
CA TRP A 99 1.65 5.15 -0.61
C TRP A 99 2.14 5.53 -2.02
N PRO A 100 2.07 6.79 -2.50
CA PRO A 100 2.62 7.12 -3.82
C PRO A 100 4.13 6.97 -3.89
N ALA A 101 4.87 7.39 -2.84
CA ALA A 101 6.32 7.26 -2.79
C ALA A 101 6.77 5.80 -2.83
N SER A 102 6.11 4.94 -2.05
CA SER A 102 6.38 3.50 -2.06
C SER A 102 5.98 2.82 -3.39
N ALA A 103 4.91 3.29 -4.05
CA ALA A 103 4.53 2.83 -5.39
C ALA A 103 5.59 3.17 -6.44
N VAL A 104 6.12 4.40 -6.42
CA VAL A 104 7.20 4.83 -7.33
C VAL A 104 8.46 3.99 -7.08
N TRP A 105 8.84 3.77 -5.82
CA TRP A 105 9.98 2.94 -5.48
C TRP A 105 9.80 1.50 -5.94
N LEU A 106 8.61 0.92 -5.76
CA LEU A 106 8.31 -0.41 -6.27
C LEU A 106 8.41 -0.45 -7.81
N LEU A 107 7.88 0.55 -8.49
CA LEU A 107 7.92 0.65 -9.95
C LEU A 107 9.36 0.68 -10.48
N THR A 108 10.26 1.45 -9.85
CA THR A 108 11.67 1.46 -10.26
C THR A 108 12.30 0.09 -10.08
N MET A 109 12.08 -0.56 -8.92
CA MET A 109 12.60 -1.90 -8.67
C MET A 109 12.08 -2.94 -9.66
N ILE A 110 10.80 -2.90 -10.04
CA ILE A 110 10.22 -3.83 -11.01
C ILE A 110 10.82 -3.60 -12.40
N ARG A 111 11.06 -2.35 -12.79
CA ARG A 111 11.70 -2.02 -14.08
C ARG A 111 13.11 -2.59 -14.17
N ASP A 112 13.86 -2.56 -13.07
CA ASP A 112 15.23 -3.08 -13.00
C ASP A 112 15.30 -4.62 -13.00
N LEU A 113 14.17 -5.33 -13.00
CA LEU A 113 14.11 -6.79 -13.15
C LEU A 113 14.28 -7.27 -14.60
N GLN A 114 14.22 -6.36 -15.58
CA GLN A 114 14.38 -6.71 -16.98
C GLN A 114 15.82 -7.22 -17.22
N PRO A 115 16.00 -8.36 -17.90
CA PRO A 115 17.32 -8.86 -18.27
C PRO A 115 18.03 -7.95 -19.29
#